data_AF-A0A7S0GY13-F1
#
_entry.id   AF-A0A7S0GY13-F1
#
_cell.length_a   1.000
_cell.length_b   1.000
_cell.length_c   1.000
_cell.angle_alpha   90.00
_cell.angle_beta   90.00
_cell.angle_gamma   90.00
#
_symmetry.space_group_name_H-M   'P 1'
#
loop_
_entity.id
_entity.type
_entity.pdbx_description
1 polymer ?
#
loop_
_entity_poly.entity_id
_entity_poly.type
_entity_poly.pdbx_seq_one_letter_code
_entity_poly.pdbx_strand_id
1 'polypeptide(L)'
;RRALDFMLASERALANPYVRAFVDEKPLLERFLHDPAMAHWARKSNLRKEVTEAMGALTQIRRCVPMERDGDGDASGDGCVPRDSGEERERDEVGEGLVFVDLCAGRGMLSILMAHFFPAARVLMVDADPKIKLPHLACLPTVEHHLLDVQSAEAFDLVRGAVRDATRACIVVGVHLCGDLSRRAVQLFLETNARAIRAK
;
A
#
# COMPACT_ATOMS: atom_id res chain seq x y z
N ARG A 1 -24.17 -10.40 -12.31
CA ARG A 1 -24.07 -9.14 -11.52
C ARG A 1 -22.81 -9.22 -10.67
N ARG A 2 -22.00 -8.15 -10.59
CA ARG A 2 -20.69 -8.16 -9.91
C ARG A 2 -20.88 -8.00 -8.39
N ALA A 3 -19.95 -8.51 -7.59
CA ALA A 3 -19.96 -8.32 -6.14
C ALA A 3 -19.86 -6.83 -5.76
N LEU A 4 -19.10 -6.06 -6.54
CA LEU A 4 -19.03 -4.61 -6.45
C LEU A 4 -20.41 -3.95 -6.60
N ASP A 5 -21.23 -4.36 -7.57
CA ASP A 5 -22.56 -3.78 -7.78
C ASP A 5 -23.46 -3.99 -6.53
N PHE A 6 -23.37 -5.15 -5.88
CA PHE A 6 -24.10 -5.42 -4.63
C PHE A 6 -23.58 -4.59 -3.45
N MET A 7 -22.26 -4.39 -3.38
CA MET A 7 -21.64 -3.54 -2.36
C MET A 7 -22.11 -2.08 -2.50
N LEU A 8 -22.16 -1.56 -3.73
CA LEU A 8 -22.59 -0.19 -4.03
C LEU A 8 -24.08 0.04 -3.76
N ALA A 9 -24.92 -0.98 -3.97
CA ALA A 9 -26.36 -0.90 -3.72
C ALA A 9 -26.76 -1.12 -2.24
N SER A 10 -25.80 -1.45 -1.36
CA SER A 10 -26.09 -1.81 0.03
C SER A 10 -25.81 -0.65 0.99
N GLU A 11 -26.86 -0.03 1.55
CA GLU A 11 -26.73 1.00 2.58
C GLU A 11 -25.90 0.52 3.79
N ARG A 12 -26.12 -0.74 4.22
CA ARG A 12 -25.34 -1.36 5.29
C ARG A 12 -23.85 -1.47 4.95
N ALA A 13 -23.50 -1.74 3.69
CA ALA A 13 -22.10 -1.78 3.29
C ALA A 13 -21.50 -0.37 3.28
N LEU A 14 -22.24 0.62 2.76
CA LEU A 14 -21.82 2.02 2.71
C LEU A 14 -21.78 2.71 4.09
N ALA A 15 -22.42 2.14 5.10
CA ALA A 15 -22.29 2.60 6.49
C ALA A 15 -20.90 2.31 7.10
N ASN A 16 -20.10 1.42 6.49
CA ASN A 16 -18.71 1.23 6.91
C ASN A 16 -17.83 2.37 6.33
N PRO A 17 -17.11 3.13 7.18
CA PRO A 17 -16.35 4.31 6.74
C PRO A 17 -15.24 3.97 5.73
N TYR A 18 -14.66 2.78 5.80
CA TYR A 18 -13.60 2.35 4.88
C TYR A 18 -14.15 2.01 3.50
N VAL A 19 -15.30 1.33 3.44
CA VAL A 19 -16.01 1.08 2.18
C VAL A 19 -16.45 2.40 1.58
N ARG A 20 -16.97 3.31 2.40
CA ARG A 20 -17.38 4.64 1.95
C ARG A 20 -16.21 5.42 1.34
N ALA A 21 -15.07 5.48 2.03
CA ALA A 21 -13.86 6.14 1.54
C ALA A 21 -13.37 5.56 0.20
N PHE A 22 -13.44 4.23 0.02
CA PHE A 22 -13.12 3.60 -1.27
C PHE A 22 -14.09 4.01 -2.39
N VAL A 23 -15.39 4.08 -2.10
CA VAL A 23 -16.43 4.46 -3.09
C VAL A 23 -16.39 5.96 -3.43
N ASP A 24 -15.95 6.79 -2.49
CA ASP A 24 -15.82 8.23 -2.68
C ASP A 24 -14.53 8.58 -3.48
N GLU A 25 -13.52 7.70 -3.49
CA GLU A 25 -12.37 7.78 -4.39
C GLU A 25 -12.75 7.38 -5.83
N LYS A 26 -13.39 8.32 -6.56
CA LYS A 26 -13.92 8.07 -7.91
C LYS A 26 -12.90 7.53 -8.90
N PRO A 27 -11.67 8.08 -9.00
CA PRO A 27 -10.69 7.55 -9.96
C PRO A 27 -10.38 6.06 -9.75
N LEU A 28 -10.29 5.61 -8.49
CA LEU A 28 -10.06 4.20 -8.18
C LEU A 28 -11.30 3.35 -8.47
N LEU A 29 -12.48 3.82 -8.07
CA LEU A 29 -13.73 3.11 -8.29
C LEU A 29 -13.99 2.87 -9.79
N GLU A 30 -13.76 3.89 -10.63
CA GLU A 30 -13.90 3.79 -12.08
C GLU A 30 -12.99 2.70 -12.67
N ARG A 31 -11.74 2.57 -12.18
CA ARG A 31 -10.86 1.47 -12.58
C ARG A 31 -11.46 0.11 -12.24
N PHE A 32 -12.00 -0.06 -11.03
CA PHE A 32 -12.66 -1.32 -10.65
C PHE A 32 -13.92 -1.63 -11.48
N LEU A 33 -14.61 -0.59 -11.97
CA LEU A 33 -15.82 -0.73 -12.77
C LEU A 33 -15.51 -1.02 -14.25
N HIS A 34 -14.43 -0.45 -14.80
CA HIS A 34 -14.24 -0.38 -16.25
C HIS A 34 -12.93 -1.00 -16.75
N ASP A 35 -11.89 -1.12 -15.93
CA ASP A 35 -10.63 -1.73 -16.33
C ASP A 35 -10.77 -3.27 -16.40
N PRO A 36 -10.54 -3.91 -17.57
CA PRO A 36 -10.60 -5.36 -17.72
C PRO A 36 -9.65 -6.11 -16.77
N ALA A 37 -8.48 -5.53 -16.45
CA ALA A 37 -7.50 -6.13 -15.54
C ALA A 37 -8.03 -6.20 -14.10
N MET A 38 -8.89 -5.26 -13.71
CA MET A 38 -9.55 -5.21 -12.39
C MET A 38 -10.86 -6.01 -12.33
N ALA A 39 -11.41 -6.47 -13.45
CA ALA A 39 -12.72 -7.11 -13.49
C ALA A 39 -12.87 -8.33 -12.56
N HIS A 40 -11.79 -9.05 -12.29
CA HIS A 40 -11.78 -10.19 -11.37
C HIS A 40 -12.01 -9.77 -9.91
N TRP A 41 -11.51 -8.61 -9.48
CA TRP A 41 -11.77 -8.04 -8.16
C TRP A 41 -13.23 -7.65 -8.00
N ALA A 42 -13.82 -7.00 -9.01
CA ALA A 42 -15.22 -6.59 -8.97
C ALA A 42 -16.19 -7.78 -8.78
N ARG A 43 -15.80 -8.99 -9.21
CA ARG A 43 -16.61 -10.22 -9.08
C ARG A 43 -16.37 -10.98 -7.76
N LYS A 44 -15.34 -10.62 -6.98
CA LYS A 44 -14.91 -11.40 -5.82
C LYS A 44 -15.91 -11.25 -4.66
N SER A 45 -16.43 -12.37 -4.17
CA SER A 45 -17.51 -12.38 -3.17
C SER A 45 -17.13 -11.72 -1.84
N ASN A 46 -15.85 -11.79 -1.46
CA ASN A 46 -15.33 -11.16 -0.24
C ASN A 46 -14.74 -9.75 -0.48
N LEU A 47 -14.99 -9.10 -1.63
CA LEU A 47 -14.45 -7.77 -1.97
C LEU A 47 -14.66 -6.73 -0.87
N ARG A 48 -15.85 -6.68 -0.25
CA ARG A 48 -16.14 -5.74 0.84
C ARG A 48 -15.15 -5.89 2.00
N LYS A 49 -14.83 -7.12 2.38
CA LYS A 49 -13.90 -7.41 3.47
C LYS A 49 -12.49 -6.93 3.09
N GLU A 50 -12.04 -7.30 1.90
CA GLU A 50 -10.72 -6.94 1.37
C GLU A 50 -10.53 -5.42 1.30
N VAL A 51 -11.53 -4.69 0.80
CA VAL A 51 -11.54 -3.21 0.80
C VAL A 51 -11.48 -2.65 2.21
N THR A 52 -12.28 -3.20 3.13
CA THR A 52 -12.32 -2.71 4.53
C THR A 52 -10.96 -2.87 5.21
N GLU A 53 -10.35 -4.04 5.10
CA GLU A 53 -9.05 -4.34 5.72
C GLU A 53 -7.93 -3.52 5.09
N ALA A 54 -7.89 -3.42 3.75
CA ALA A 54 -6.85 -2.68 3.05
C ALA A 54 -6.95 -1.16 3.28
N MET A 55 -8.15 -0.57 3.26
CA MET A 55 -8.33 0.85 3.58
C MET A 55 -8.01 1.17 5.06
N GLY A 56 -8.32 0.24 5.97
CA GLY A 56 -7.90 0.32 7.36
C GLY A 56 -6.37 0.34 7.50
N ALA A 57 -5.68 -0.58 6.80
CA ALA A 57 -4.22 -0.63 6.75
C ALA A 57 -3.62 0.65 6.13
N LEU A 58 -4.19 1.15 5.03
CA LEU A 58 -3.79 2.40 4.38
C LEU A 58 -3.85 3.60 5.34
N THR A 59 -4.88 3.65 6.21
CA THR A 59 -5.00 4.70 7.22
C THR A 59 -3.82 4.68 8.20
N GLN A 60 -3.32 3.50 8.56
CA GLN A 60 -2.11 3.39 9.40
C GLN A 60 -0.85 3.73 8.61
N ILE A 61 -0.75 3.30 7.34
CA ILE A 61 0.37 3.61 6.44
C ILE A 61 0.59 5.11 6.36
N ARG A 62 -0.46 5.89 6.11
CA ARG A 62 -0.40 7.35 6.03
C ARG A 62 0.18 8.00 7.28
N ARG A 63 0.05 7.39 8.47
CA ARG A 63 0.62 7.92 9.72
C ARG A 63 2.11 7.61 9.89
N CYS A 64 2.64 6.62 9.18
CA CYS A 64 4.04 6.21 9.27
C CYS A 64 4.91 6.78 8.16
N VAL A 65 4.31 7.25 7.06
CA VAL A 65 5.00 8.02 6.03
C VAL A 65 5.59 9.28 6.68
N PRO A 66 6.93 9.48 6.68
CA PRO A 66 7.51 10.69 7.25
C PRO A 66 7.01 11.91 6.51
N MET A 67 6.73 12.99 7.24
CA MET A 67 6.65 14.34 6.65
C MET A 67 7.95 14.56 5.85
N GLU A 68 7.84 15.17 4.67
CA GLU A 68 9.03 15.52 3.91
C GLU A 68 9.89 16.46 4.74
N ARG A 69 11.21 16.20 4.77
CA ARG A 69 12.15 17.24 5.15
C ARG A 69 12.26 18.13 3.93
N ASP A 70 11.73 19.35 4.02
CA ASP A 70 12.20 20.41 3.15
C ASP A 70 13.73 20.42 3.25
N GLY A 71 14.40 20.39 2.10
CA GLY A 71 15.82 20.05 1.97
C GLY A 71 16.72 20.80 2.96
N ASP A 72 17.88 20.21 3.25
CA ASP A 72 18.95 20.80 4.08
C ASP A 72 19.24 22.25 3.66
N GLY A 73 18.50 23.18 4.27
CA GLY A 73 18.73 24.60 4.23
C GLY A 73 19.93 24.85 5.13
N ASP A 74 21.04 25.15 4.48
CA ASP A 74 22.31 25.56 5.08
C ASP A 74 22.09 26.42 6.33
N ALA A 75 22.71 26.01 7.43
CA ALA A 75 22.58 26.64 8.74
C ALA A 75 23.31 27.99 8.73
N SER A 76 22.70 29.01 8.15
CA SER A 76 23.08 30.41 8.27
C SER A 76 21.85 31.18 8.72
N GLY A 77 21.80 31.48 10.01
CA GLY A 77 20.66 32.10 10.66
C GLY A 77 20.29 33.46 10.07
N ASP A 78 19.01 33.66 9.85
CA ASP A 78 18.21 34.69 10.53
C ASP A 78 16.74 34.33 10.29
N GLY A 79 15.85 34.74 11.20
CA GLY A 79 14.47 34.26 11.30
C GLY A 79 13.70 34.23 9.98
N CYS A 80 13.29 33.03 9.54
CA CYS A 80 12.36 32.87 8.44
C CYS A 80 11.06 32.26 8.96
N VAL A 81 10.00 33.05 8.85
CA VAL A 81 8.60 32.68 9.02
C VAL A 81 8.31 31.38 8.27
N PRO A 82 7.48 30.45 8.78
CA PRO A 82 7.08 29.28 8.00
C PRO A 82 6.51 29.75 6.66
N ARG A 83 7.23 29.48 5.57
CA ARG A 83 6.69 29.69 4.23
C ARG A 83 5.70 28.57 4.00
N ASP A 84 4.42 28.92 4.10
CA ASP A 84 3.32 28.18 3.51
C ASP A 84 3.51 28.20 1.98
N SER A 85 4.47 27.43 1.47
CA SER A 85 4.59 27.18 0.04
C SER A 85 3.58 26.09 -0.30
N GLY A 86 2.32 26.51 -0.41
CA GLY A 86 1.23 25.74 -1.01
C GLY A 86 1.44 25.50 -2.51
N GLU A 87 2.60 24.94 -2.88
CA GLU A 87 2.76 24.32 -4.18
C GLU A 87 1.94 23.03 -4.15
N GLU A 88 0.78 23.06 -4.81
CA GLU A 88 -0.02 21.87 -5.08
C GLU A 88 0.85 20.88 -5.86
N ARG A 89 1.47 19.94 -5.14
CA ARG A 89 2.24 18.88 -5.77
C ARG A 89 1.37 18.14 -6.76
N GLU A 90 1.92 17.90 -7.94
CA GLU A 90 1.23 17.08 -8.93
C GLU A 90 0.97 15.70 -8.30
N ARG A 91 -0.25 15.19 -8.47
CA ARG A 91 -0.71 13.92 -7.89
C ARG A 91 0.30 12.79 -8.16
N ASP A 92 1.00 12.86 -9.28
CA ASP A 92 1.93 11.85 -9.78
C ASP A 92 3.26 11.80 -9.01
N GLU A 93 3.63 12.86 -8.27
CA GLU A 93 4.86 12.91 -7.45
C GLU A 93 4.64 12.35 -6.03
N VAL A 94 3.38 12.10 -5.64
CA VAL A 94 3.06 11.62 -4.30
C VAL A 94 3.65 10.23 -4.08
N GLY A 95 4.50 10.12 -3.07
CA GLY A 95 5.16 8.87 -2.69
C GLY A 95 6.59 8.71 -3.22
N GLU A 96 7.17 9.75 -3.83
CA GLU A 96 8.56 9.72 -4.25
C GLU A 96 9.50 9.31 -3.11
N GLY A 97 10.44 8.42 -3.43
CA GLY A 97 11.41 7.86 -2.50
C GLY A 97 10.85 6.87 -1.47
N LEU A 98 9.54 6.58 -1.51
CA LEU A 98 8.94 5.55 -0.68
C LEU A 98 9.03 4.18 -1.34
N VAL A 99 9.29 3.17 -0.53
CA VAL A 99 9.16 1.76 -0.90
C VAL A 99 8.23 1.08 0.08
N PHE A 100 7.17 0.45 -0.41
CA PHE A 100 6.27 -0.37 0.38
C PHE A 100 6.60 -1.85 0.19
N VAL A 101 6.56 -2.63 1.27
CA VAL A 101 6.65 -4.09 1.21
C VAL A 101 5.37 -4.68 1.80
N ASP A 102 4.52 -5.26 0.95
CA ASP A 102 3.25 -5.91 1.31
C ASP A 102 3.50 -7.41 1.51
N LEU A 103 3.65 -7.83 2.77
CA LEU A 103 3.92 -9.21 3.16
C LEU A 103 2.62 -10.01 3.26
N CYS A 104 2.62 -11.22 2.69
CA CYS A 104 1.44 -12.08 2.58
C CYS A 104 0.30 -11.34 1.88
N ALA A 105 0.63 -10.67 0.77
CA ALA A 105 -0.25 -9.75 0.07
C ALA A 105 -1.49 -10.42 -0.55
N GLY A 106 -1.47 -11.74 -0.73
CA GLY A 106 -2.53 -12.46 -1.40
C GLY A 106 -2.74 -11.93 -2.82
N ARG A 107 -3.93 -11.41 -3.10
CA ARG A 107 -4.24 -10.78 -4.40
C ARG A 107 -3.88 -9.30 -4.47
N GLY A 108 -3.30 -8.72 -3.43
CA GLY A 108 -2.73 -7.37 -3.48
C GLY A 108 -3.76 -6.24 -3.42
N MET A 109 -4.88 -6.38 -2.69
CA MET A 109 -5.79 -5.23 -2.51
C MET A 109 -5.06 -4.04 -1.88
N LEU A 110 -4.26 -4.27 -0.84
CA LEU A 110 -3.46 -3.22 -0.23
C LEU A 110 -2.42 -2.65 -1.20
N SER A 111 -1.71 -3.52 -1.93
CA SER A 111 -0.79 -3.11 -3.01
C SER A 111 -1.46 -2.20 -4.06
N ILE A 112 -2.70 -2.49 -4.49
CA ILE A 112 -3.49 -1.63 -5.39
C ILE A 112 -3.71 -0.25 -4.76
N LEU A 113 -4.09 -0.20 -3.48
CA LEU A 113 -4.31 1.07 -2.80
C LEU A 113 -3.02 1.88 -2.66
N MET A 114 -1.91 1.23 -2.31
CA MET A 114 -0.62 1.91 -2.18
C MET A 114 -0.17 2.51 -3.52
N ALA A 115 -0.24 1.76 -4.61
CA ALA A 115 0.07 2.28 -5.95
C ALA A 115 -0.89 3.40 -6.41
N HIS A 116 -2.15 3.38 -5.96
CA HIS A 116 -3.12 4.43 -6.30
C HIS A 116 -2.90 5.73 -5.55
N PHE A 117 -2.62 5.66 -4.25
CA PHE A 117 -2.49 6.82 -3.36
C PHE A 117 -1.05 7.34 -3.22
N PHE A 118 -0.06 6.55 -3.64
CA PHE A 118 1.34 6.91 -3.71
C PHE A 118 1.90 6.52 -5.09
N PRO A 119 1.46 7.17 -6.18
CA PRO A 119 1.81 6.79 -7.54
C PRO A 119 3.32 6.86 -7.87
N ALA A 120 4.12 7.65 -7.14
CA ALA A 120 5.57 7.68 -7.29
C ALA A 120 6.32 6.67 -6.39
N ALA A 121 5.61 5.94 -5.52
CA ALA A 121 6.22 4.93 -4.66
C ALA A 121 6.41 3.60 -5.39
N ARG A 122 7.42 2.83 -4.99
CA ARG A 122 7.54 1.42 -5.37
C ARG A 122 6.77 0.55 -4.40
N VAL A 123 6.12 -0.50 -4.90
CA VAL A 123 5.37 -1.47 -4.08
C VAL A 123 5.89 -2.88 -4.38
N LEU A 124 6.50 -3.50 -3.39
CA LEU A 124 6.95 -4.90 -3.43
C LEU A 124 5.87 -5.78 -2.81
N MET A 125 5.14 -6.48 -3.65
CA MET A 125 4.07 -7.41 -3.29
C MET A 125 4.65 -8.81 -3.09
N VAL A 126 4.65 -9.32 -1.85
CA VAL A 126 5.27 -10.60 -1.49
C VAL A 126 4.22 -11.62 -1.05
N ASP A 127 4.18 -12.77 -1.72
CA ASP A 127 3.34 -13.91 -1.33
C ASP A 127 4.01 -15.23 -1.71
N ALA A 128 3.65 -16.31 -1.04
CA ALA A 128 4.24 -17.64 -1.26
C ALA A 128 3.35 -18.57 -2.10
N ASP A 129 2.10 -18.19 -2.39
CA ASP A 129 1.16 -19.05 -3.13
C ASP A 129 1.30 -18.87 -4.66
N PRO A 130 1.87 -19.84 -5.39
CA PRO A 130 2.04 -19.76 -6.84
C PRO A 130 0.71 -19.83 -7.61
N LYS A 131 -0.41 -20.15 -6.94
CA LYS A 131 -1.73 -20.28 -7.58
C LYS A 131 -2.45 -18.94 -7.72
N ILE A 132 -1.94 -17.88 -7.09
CA ILE A 132 -2.56 -16.57 -7.15
C ILE A 132 -2.42 -16.00 -8.56
N LYS A 133 -3.55 -15.60 -9.15
CA LYS A 133 -3.59 -14.94 -10.46
C LYS A 133 -3.70 -13.44 -10.25
N LEU A 134 -2.77 -12.69 -10.85
CA LEU A 134 -2.58 -11.26 -10.63
C LEU A 134 -2.72 -10.42 -11.93
N PRO A 135 -3.83 -10.55 -12.69
CA PRO A 135 -3.97 -9.84 -13.98
C PRO A 135 -3.96 -8.30 -13.83
N HIS A 136 -4.31 -7.78 -12.65
CA HIS A 136 -4.31 -6.35 -12.36
C HIS A 136 -2.92 -5.72 -12.33
N LEU A 137 -1.84 -6.50 -12.17
CA LEU A 137 -0.48 -5.94 -12.23
C LEU A 137 -0.14 -5.31 -13.58
N ALA A 138 -0.81 -5.76 -14.66
CA ALA A 138 -0.65 -5.16 -15.99
C ALA A 138 -1.02 -3.66 -16.04
N CYS A 139 -1.80 -3.16 -15.08
CA CYS A 139 -2.19 -1.74 -14.99
C CYS A 139 -1.58 -1.03 -13.76
N LEU A 140 -0.58 -1.63 -13.11
CA LEU A 140 0.07 -1.10 -11.91
C LEU A 140 1.60 -1.13 -12.09
N PRO A 141 2.17 -0.18 -12.86
CA PRO A 141 3.57 -0.22 -13.24
C PRO A 141 4.55 -0.11 -12.07
N THR A 142 4.09 0.39 -10.92
CA THR A 142 4.90 0.53 -9.70
C THR A 142 4.82 -0.66 -8.75
N VAL A 143 4.04 -1.70 -9.09
CA VAL A 143 3.89 -2.90 -8.26
C VAL A 143 4.70 -4.05 -8.84
N GLU A 144 5.65 -4.54 -8.05
CA GLU A 144 6.50 -5.69 -8.36
C GLU A 144 6.03 -6.89 -7.52
N HIS A 145 5.80 -8.05 -8.15
CA HIS A 145 5.39 -9.27 -7.44
C HIS A 145 6.57 -10.22 -7.22
N HIS A 146 6.76 -10.65 -5.97
CA HIS A 146 7.80 -11.58 -5.56
C HIS A 146 7.17 -12.83 -4.95
N LEU A 147 7.30 -13.97 -5.65
CA LEU A 147 6.87 -15.28 -5.15
C LEU A 147 7.91 -15.81 -4.16
N LEU A 148 7.77 -15.46 -2.88
CA LEU A 148 8.71 -15.79 -1.81
C LEU A 148 7.97 -16.17 -0.52
N ASP A 149 8.56 -17.10 0.22
CA ASP A 149 8.18 -17.32 1.61
C ASP A 149 8.82 -16.23 2.49
N VAL A 150 8.01 -15.52 3.27
CA VAL A 150 8.47 -14.49 4.23
C VAL A 150 9.43 -15.05 5.30
N GLN A 151 9.44 -16.37 5.53
CA GLN A 151 10.40 -17.02 6.41
C GLN A 151 11.77 -17.24 5.75
N SER A 152 11.87 -17.11 4.43
CA SER A 152 13.10 -17.38 3.69
C SER A 152 14.16 -16.30 3.87
N ALA A 153 15.40 -16.64 3.50
CA ALA A 153 16.51 -15.68 3.49
C ALA A 153 16.35 -14.67 2.35
N GLU A 154 15.82 -15.11 1.22
CA GLU A 154 15.57 -14.27 0.04
C GLU A 154 14.53 -13.19 0.33
N ALA A 155 13.48 -13.49 1.09
CA ALA A 155 12.53 -12.46 1.53
C ALA A 155 13.19 -11.44 2.47
N PHE A 156 14.14 -11.87 3.30
CA PHE A 156 14.92 -10.98 4.16
C PHE A 156 15.84 -10.07 3.34
N ASP A 157 16.54 -10.63 2.36
CA ASP A 157 17.40 -9.88 1.45
C ASP A 157 16.62 -8.89 0.58
N LEU A 158 15.41 -9.27 0.15
CA LEU A 158 14.48 -8.37 -0.54
C LEU A 158 14.14 -7.15 0.32
N VAL A 159 13.76 -7.36 1.60
CA VAL A 159 13.45 -6.26 2.52
C VAL A 159 14.67 -5.39 2.78
N ARG A 160 15.86 -5.99 2.95
CA ARG A 160 17.11 -5.22 3.12
C ARG A 160 17.45 -4.39 1.89
N GLY A 161 17.27 -4.95 0.69
CA GLY A 161 17.39 -4.23 -0.56
C GLY A 161 16.41 -3.06 -0.62
N ALA A 162 15.13 -3.30 -0.31
CA ALA A 162 14.09 -2.28 -0.27
C ALA A 162 14.42 -1.12 0.67
N VAL A 163 14.97 -1.40 1.86
CA VAL A 163 15.42 -0.36 2.80
C VAL A 163 16.58 0.45 2.24
N ARG A 164 17.58 -0.21 1.64
CA ARG A 164 18.75 0.45 1.05
C ARG A 164 18.36 1.34 -0.14
N ASP A 165 17.41 0.88 -0.95
CA ASP A 165 17.02 1.54 -2.19
C ASP A 165 16.01 2.69 -1.94
N ALA A 166 15.34 2.72 -0.78
CA ALA A 166 14.42 3.78 -0.41
C ALA A 166 15.17 5.07 -0.04
N THR A 167 14.91 6.17 -0.76
CA THR A 167 15.54 7.47 -0.49
C THR A 167 14.83 8.27 0.60
N ARG A 168 13.56 7.94 0.91
CA ARG A 168 12.76 8.58 1.96
C ARG A 168 12.41 7.64 3.09
N ALA A 169 11.72 6.53 2.79
CA ALA A 169 11.38 5.51 3.78
C ALA A 169 10.97 4.19 3.13
N CYS A 170 11.34 3.09 3.79
CA CYS A 170 10.78 1.77 3.51
C CYS A 170 9.72 1.42 4.57
N ILE A 171 8.51 1.07 4.13
CA ILE A 171 7.37 0.73 4.99
C ILE A 171 6.96 -0.73 4.73
N VAL A 172 7.19 -1.58 5.72
CA VAL A 172 6.82 -3.01 5.68
C VAL A 172 5.45 -3.19 6.34
N VAL A 173 4.53 -3.84 5.64
CA VAL A 173 3.14 -4.01 6.07
C VAL A 173 2.70 -5.46 5.83
N GLY A 174 1.84 -5.98 6.70
CA GLY A 174 1.08 -7.20 6.40
C GLY A 174 -0.19 -7.27 7.21
N VAL A 175 -1.31 -7.54 6.54
CA VAL A 175 -2.66 -7.57 7.12
C VAL A 175 -2.98 -8.93 7.74
N HIS A 176 -2.53 -10.01 7.12
CA HIS A 176 -2.86 -11.39 7.53
C HIS A 176 -1.73 -12.12 8.25
N LEU A 177 -0.75 -11.38 8.76
CA LEU A 177 0.36 -11.94 9.53
C LEU A 177 -0.12 -12.40 10.92
N CYS A 178 -0.48 -13.69 11.02
CA CYS A 178 -0.85 -14.36 12.27
C CYS A 178 0.22 -15.38 12.69
N GLY A 179 0.23 -15.75 13.97
CA GLY A 179 1.20 -16.73 14.51
C GLY A 179 2.65 -16.33 14.26
N ASP A 180 3.45 -17.27 13.77
CA ASP A 180 4.89 -17.11 13.49
C ASP A 180 5.18 -16.05 12.42
N LEU A 181 4.27 -15.84 11.47
CA LEU A 181 4.45 -14.80 10.44
C LEU A 181 4.52 -13.40 11.05
N SER A 182 3.76 -13.16 12.12
CA SER A 182 3.83 -11.88 12.84
C SER A 182 5.14 -11.70 13.59
N ARG A 183 5.70 -12.77 14.16
CA ARG A 183 7.02 -12.74 14.81
C ARG A 183 8.11 -12.46 13.79
N ARG A 184 8.04 -13.14 12.64
CA ARG A 184 9.00 -12.96 11.55
C ARG A 184 8.97 -11.54 10.99
N ALA A 185 7.79 -10.95 10.79
CA ALA A 185 7.69 -9.56 10.32
C ALA A 185 8.26 -8.55 11.33
N VAL A 186 8.07 -8.78 12.63
CA VAL A 186 8.70 -7.95 13.68
C VAL A 186 10.22 -8.12 13.68
N GLN A 187 10.72 -9.34 13.49
CA GLN A 187 12.16 -9.60 13.37
C GLN A 187 12.76 -8.89 12.15
N LEU A 188 12.11 -9.02 10.98
CA LEU A 188 12.49 -8.29 9.76
C LEU A 188 12.56 -6.78 10.03
N PHE A 189 11.58 -6.22 10.74
CA PHE A 189 11.60 -4.80 11.13
C PHE A 189 12.83 -4.45 11.98
N LEU A 190 13.07 -5.18 13.08
CA LEU A 190 14.15 -4.89 14.02
C LEU A 190 15.53 -5.01 13.38
N GLU A 191 15.71 -5.96 12.47
CA GLU A 191 17.02 -6.27 11.86
C GLU A 191 17.33 -5.42 10.63
N THR A 192 16.31 -4.80 10.01
CA THR A 192 16.50 -4.02 8.77
C THR A 192 16.35 -2.51 8.96
N ASN A 193 15.91 -2.04 10.14
CA ASN A 193 15.64 -0.62 10.42
C ASN A 193 14.56 0.01 9.51
N ALA A 194 13.72 -0.82 8.88
CA ALA A 194 12.54 -0.37 8.15
C ALA A 194 11.52 0.29 9.10
N ARG A 195 10.58 1.10 8.60
CA ARG A 195 9.37 1.45 9.37
C ARG A 195 8.35 0.32 9.17
N ALA A 196 7.67 -0.15 10.20
CA ALA A 196 6.71 -1.26 10.06
C ALA A 196 5.34 -0.96 10.64
N ILE A 197 4.30 -1.53 10.01
CA ILE A 197 2.92 -1.51 10.48
C ILE A 197 2.35 -2.92 10.46
N ARG A 198 1.72 -3.31 11.56
CA ARG A 198 0.79 -4.44 11.60
C ARG A 198 -0.63 -3.90 11.63
N ALA A 199 -1.38 -4.10 10.55
CA ALA A 199 -2.83 -3.84 10.56
C ALA A 199 -3.54 -5.11 11.04
N LYS A 200 -4.41 -4.98 12.03
CA LYS A 200 -5.35 -6.02 12.46
C LYS A 200 -6.77 -5.61 12.09
#